data_AF-A0A7Z9K0G7-F1
#
_entry.id   AF-A0A7Z9K0G7-F1
#
_cell.length_a   1.000
_cell.length_b   1.000
_cell.length_c   1.000
_cell.angle_alpha   90.00
_cell.angle_beta   90.00
_cell.angle_gamma   90.00
#
_symmetry.space_group_name_H-M   'P 1'
#
loop_
_entity.id
_entity.type
_entity.pdbx_description
1 polymer ?
#
loop_
_entity_poly.entity_id
_entity_poly.type
_entity_poly.pdbx_seq_one_letter_code
_entity_poly.pdbx_strand_id
1 'polypeptide(L)' 'KEGYLVTAIRPPTVPTGTARLRFAFTAAHDPKDIRRLAEIVKQKILKG' A
#
# COMPACT_ATOMS: atom_id res chain seq x y z
N LYS A 1 -0.13 4.39 -11.19
CA LYS A 1 0.17 5.80 -11.53
C LYS A 1 1.25 6.44 -10.64
N GLU A 2 1.56 5.94 -9.43
CA GLU A 2 2.54 6.58 -8.52
C GLU A 2 3.95 5.94 -8.49
N GLY A 3 4.14 4.85 -9.24
CA GLY A 3 5.43 4.13 -9.36
C GLY A 3 5.63 2.96 -8.40
N TYR A 4 4.62 2.56 -7.62
CA TYR A 4 4.71 1.43 -6.68
C TYR A 4 3.90 0.23 -7.15
N LEU A 5 4.49 -0.97 -7.05
CA LEU A 5 3.80 -2.24 -7.22
C LEU A 5 3.24 -2.69 -5.87
N VAL A 6 1.93 -2.90 -5.79
CA VAL A 6 1.23 -3.24 -4.54
C VAL A 6 0.17 -4.29 -4.82
N THR A 7 0.12 -5.32 -3.98
CA THR A 7 -0.87 -6.39 -4.11
C THR A 7 -2.16 -6.01 -3.40
N ALA A 8 -3.27 -6.02 -4.12
CA ALA A 8 -4.60 -6.00 -3.52
C ALA A 8 -4.99 -7.40 -3.07
N ILE A 9 -5.44 -7.55 -1.83
CA ILE A 9 -5.98 -8.79 -1.29
C ILE A 9 -7.48 -8.59 -1.06
N ARG A 10 -8.28 -9.50 -1.64
CA ARG A 10 -9.75 -9.44 -1.67
C ARG A 10 -10.36 -10.81 -1.36
N PRO A 11 -11.67 -10.90 -1.10
CA PRO A 11 -12.35 -12.20 -0.99
C PRO A 11 -12.08 -13.11 -2.20
N PRO A 12 -11.97 -14.44 -2.00
CA PRO A 12 -12.21 -15.18 -0.75
C PRO A 12 -11.00 -15.21 0.21
N THR A 13 -9.85 -14.64 -0.16
CA THR A 13 -8.62 -14.70 0.64
C THR A 13 -8.71 -13.92 1.96
N VAL A 14 -9.57 -12.90 2.02
CA VAL A 14 -9.92 -12.16 3.25
C VAL A 14 -11.45 -12.05 3.36
N PRO A 15 -12.01 -11.88 4.58
CA PRO A 15 -13.45 -11.68 4.76
C PRO A 15 -14.02 -10.53 3.91
N THR A 16 -15.28 -10.66 3.51
CA THR A 16 -16.02 -9.58 2.83
C THR A 16 -15.98 -8.30 3.65
N GLY A 17 -15.80 -7.16 2.98
CA GLY A 17 -15.67 -5.86 3.63
C GLY A 17 -14.27 -5.54 4.18
N THR A 18 -13.32 -6.47 4.08
CA THR A 18 -11.95 -6.29 4.62
C THR A 18 -10.85 -6.30 3.54
N ALA A 19 -11.23 -6.00 2.29
CA ALA A 19 -10.26 -5.86 1.19
C ALA A 19 -9.21 -4.80 1.55
N ARG A 20 -7.95 -5.10 1.25
CA ARG A 20 -6.81 -4.28 1.69
C ARG A 20 -5.65 -4.37 0.73
N LEU A 21 -4.81 -3.34 0.74
CA LEU A 21 -3.52 -3.33 0.06
C LEU A 21 -2.45 -3.95 0.98
N ARG A 22 -1.62 -4.84 0.44
CA ARG A 22 -0.46 -5.41 1.15
C ARG A 22 0.83 -4.84 0.59
N PHE A 23 1.52 -4.07 1.41
CA PHE A 23 2.89 -3.63 1.16
C PHE A 23 3.86 -4.64 1.76
N ALA A 24 4.89 -5.03 1.01
CA ALA A 24 5.90 -5.98 1.44
C ALA A 24 7.27 -5.30 1.48
N PHE A 25 7.65 -4.82 2.67
CA PHE A 25 8.94 -4.16 2.87
C PHE A 25 10.07 -5.17 3.05
N THR A 26 11.25 -4.79 2.57
CA THR A 26 12.51 -5.52 2.73
C THR A 26 13.63 -4.52 3.01
N ALA A 27 14.75 -4.98 3.55
CA ALA A 27 15.91 -4.12 3.81
C ALA A 27 16.49 -3.44 2.56
N ALA A 28 16.17 -3.93 1.35
CA ALA A 28 16.62 -3.36 0.09
C ALA A 28 15.85 -2.08 -0.32
N HIS A 29 14.76 -1.72 0.36
CA HIS A 29 14.02 -0.51 0.04
C HIS A 29 14.74 0.73 0.59
N ASP A 30 14.92 1.76 -0.24
CA ASP A 30 15.44 3.05 0.22
C ASP A 30 14.42 3.68 1.19
N PRO A 31 14.86 4.14 2.39
CA PRO A 31 14.00 4.87 3.32
C PRO A 31 13.24 6.07 2.70
N LYS A 32 13.79 6.70 1.66
CA LYS A 32 13.12 7.79 0.93
C LYS A 32 11.88 7.30 0.17
N ASP A 33 11.95 6.11 -0.42
CA ASP A 33 10.81 5.52 -1.12
C ASP A 33 9.68 5.18 -0.16
N ILE A 34 10.01 4.70 1.05
CA ILE A 34 9.03 4.42 2.10
C ILE A 34 8.32 5.70 2.56
N ARG A 35 9.08 6.79 2.77
CA ARG A 35 8.51 8.09 3.15
C ARG A 35 7.58 8.64 2.08
N ARG A 36 8.00 8.59 0.81
CA ARG A 36 7.17 9.04 -0.33
C ARG A 36 5.88 8.23 -0.43
N LEU A 37 5.97 6.90 -0.26
CA LEU A 37 4.80 6.03 -0.26
C LEU A 37 3.81 6.40 0.87
N ALA A 38 4.31 6.60 2.08
CA ALA A 38 3.49 6.97 3.24
C ALA A 38 2.71 8.28 3.01
N GLU A 39 3.36 9.30 2.46
CA GLU A 39 2.69 10.57 2.12
C GLU A 39 1.61 10.40 1.06
N ILE A 40 1.87 9.60 0.02
CA ILE A 40 0.88 9.31 -1.02
C ILE A 40 -0.34 8.59 -0.44
N VAL A 41 -0.14 7.58 0.41
CA VAL A 41 -1.24 6.85 1.07
C VAL A 41 -2.06 7.79 1.93
N LYS A 42 -1.39 8.63 2.74
CA LYS A 42 -2.04 9.61 3.60
C LYS A 42 -2.90 10.58 2.78
N GLN A 43 -2.37 11.11 1.68
CA GLN A 43 -3.06 12.13 0.89
C GLN A 43 -4.17 11.58 0.01
N LYS A 44 -3.99 10.39 -0.60
CA LYS A 44 -4.88 9.90 -1.64
C LYS A 44 -5.81 8.76 -1.21
N ILE A 45 -5.51 8.09 -0.09
CA ILE A 45 -6.30 6.95 0.40
C ILE A 45 -6.99 7.27 1.71
N LEU A 46 -6.29 7.88 2.67
CA LEU A 46 -6.83 8.11 4.02
C LEU A 46 -7.58 9.45 4.17
N LYS A 47 -7.24 10.44 3.35
CA LYS A 47 -7.89 11.77 3.35
C LYS A 47 -8.88 11.96 2.20
N GLY A 48 -8.98 10.98 1.31
CA GLY A 48 -9.91 10.98 0.18
C GLY A 48 -11.27 10.46 0.57
#